data_AF-A0A3N2C773-F1
#
_entry.id   AF-A0A3N2C773-F1
#
_cell.length_a   1.000
_cell.length_b   1.000
_cell.length_c   1.000
_cell.angle_alpha   90.00
_cell.angle_beta   90.00
_cell.angle_gamma   90.00
#
_symmetry.space_group_name_H-M   'P 1'
#
loop_
_entity.id
_entity.type
_entity.pdbx_description
1 polymer ?
#
loop_
_entity_poly.entity_id
_entity_poly.type
_entity_poly.pdbx_seq_one_letter_code
_entity_poly.pdbx_strand_id
1 'polypeptide(L)'
;MSDPVGAEREAIEHDRDLAWELYDFQPEHPRIPELAMSVLARAPQFTGMIILLSMHRQACGDVDEARRLLQELLGRRDRQFLGALRRLRDLEGSEGDFAEAMRLGELVLREDPEADWFDHMDHAAAVAMAADPQRGWALIDDAVELAGRTAPEAHAGALGLRAVHFLSTGTPPGRFLVAAQQAIEADPSETTLSTALAFAYLYDYRPQEALELLARVLREDPTDEVAQGGMIVARAFLDPIERGVGTMDDLRRAGMGEIAWRILRDKVFEAGLREALAALDPLLPEELAASLRPPLDPDAASASGGDDKVLAWHDGQLPGTGGRWGDGSPFRLMSGAEIGEMDEAIEQDPSAWPQWDAERDYYTQLFTDDAGAYLIEGSGGRLVRRAAGRDDEEVAASLTDWLWDRVVAFGGDDPRPGRSAVATDAQTADQS
;
A
#
# COMPACT_ATOMS: atom_id res chain seq x y z
N MET A 1 19.74 -45.93 -14.74
CA MET A 1 18.32 -46.32 -14.59
C MET A 1 17.76 -46.53 -15.97
N SER A 2 17.00 -47.60 -16.20
CA SER A 2 16.31 -47.83 -17.48
C SER A 2 15.15 -46.85 -17.59
N ASP A 3 14.93 -46.25 -18.76
CA ASP A 3 13.75 -45.45 -19.01
C ASP A 3 12.48 -46.32 -18.87
N PRO A 4 11.41 -45.85 -18.23
CA PRO A 4 10.16 -46.59 -18.09
C PRO A 4 9.49 -46.82 -19.46
N VAL A 5 8.96 -48.02 -19.69
CA VAL A 5 8.38 -48.43 -20.99
C VAL A 5 6.97 -48.99 -20.79
N GLY A 6 6.04 -48.65 -21.69
CA GLY A 6 4.68 -49.19 -21.70
C GLY A 6 3.81 -48.66 -20.56
N ALA A 7 3.13 -49.56 -19.84
CA ALA A 7 2.14 -49.23 -18.80
C ALA A 7 2.71 -48.40 -17.63
N GLU A 8 4.01 -48.53 -17.31
CA GLU A 8 4.64 -47.71 -16.27
C GLU A 8 4.72 -46.24 -16.67
N ARG A 9 5.02 -45.97 -17.95
CA ARG A 9 5.05 -44.61 -18.48
C ARG A 9 3.66 -43.99 -18.49
N GLU A 10 2.65 -44.74 -18.93
CA GLU A 10 1.25 -44.30 -18.91
C GLU A 10 0.77 -43.98 -17.48
N ALA A 11 1.16 -44.78 -16.49
CA ALA A 11 0.84 -44.53 -15.09
C ALA A 11 1.54 -43.27 -14.54
N ILE A 12 2.80 -43.02 -14.92
CA ILE A 12 3.52 -41.79 -14.54
C ILE A 12 2.87 -40.55 -15.17
N GLU A 13 2.51 -40.63 -16.46
CA GLU A 13 1.83 -39.54 -17.17
C GLU A 13 0.45 -39.28 -16.57
N HIS A 14 -0.32 -40.32 -16.26
CA HIS A 14 -1.61 -40.19 -15.58
C HIS A 14 -1.50 -39.53 -14.20
N ASP A 15 -0.57 -39.98 -13.34
CA ASP A 15 -0.40 -39.40 -12.01
C ASP A 15 0.07 -37.94 -12.08
N ARG A 16 0.93 -37.60 -13.05
CA ARG A 16 1.38 -36.24 -13.31
C ARG A 16 0.20 -35.35 -13.72
N ASP A 17 -0.56 -35.76 -14.71
CA ASP A 17 -1.66 -34.96 -15.28
C ASP A 17 -2.78 -34.79 -14.25
N LEU A 18 -3.13 -35.85 -13.52
CA LEU A 18 -4.09 -35.77 -12.42
C LEU A 18 -3.61 -34.82 -11.31
N ALA A 19 -2.32 -34.78 -10.99
CA ALA A 19 -1.81 -33.87 -9.96
C ALA A 19 -1.95 -32.39 -10.39
N TRP A 20 -1.69 -32.08 -11.66
CA TRP A 20 -1.90 -30.74 -12.21
C TRP A 20 -3.39 -30.38 -12.28
N GLU A 21 -4.23 -31.29 -12.79
CA GLU A 21 -5.69 -31.08 -12.80
C GLU A 21 -6.22 -30.82 -11.39
N LEU A 22 -5.79 -31.61 -10.40
CA LEU A 22 -6.18 -31.40 -9.01
C LEU A 22 -5.75 -30.03 -8.50
N TYR A 23 -4.55 -29.56 -8.85
CA TYR A 23 -4.10 -28.23 -8.45
C TYR A 23 -4.95 -27.14 -9.08
N ASP A 24 -5.29 -27.25 -10.36
CA ASP A 24 -6.11 -26.25 -11.05
C ASP A 24 -7.53 -26.12 -10.44
N PHE A 25 -8.09 -27.20 -9.91
CA PHE A 25 -9.42 -27.20 -9.27
C PHE A 25 -9.40 -26.98 -7.75
N GLN A 26 -8.40 -27.52 -7.05
CA GLN A 26 -8.26 -27.48 -5.60
C GLN A 26 -6.77 -27.52 -5.21
N PRO A 27 -6.07 -26.38 -5.21
CA PRO A 27 -4.63 -26.28 -4.94
C PRO A 27 -4.17 -26.96 -3.63
N GLU A 28 -5.03 -27.00 -2.62
CA GLU A 28 -4.78 -27.60 -1.30
C GLU A 28 -5.08 -29.11 -1.24
N HIS A 29 -5.46 -29.75 -2.35
CA HIS A 29 -5.93 -31.13 -2.32
C HIS A 29 -4.83 -32.11 -1.84
N PRO A 30 -5.09 -32.95 -0.82
CA PRO A 30 -4.04 -33.74 -0.13
C PRO A 30 -3.40 -34.82 -1.00
N ARG A 31 -4.02 -35.23 -2.11
CA ARG A 31 -3.44 -36.18 -3.07
C ARG A 31 -2.34 -35.58 -3.96
N ILE A 32 -2.27 -34.25 -4.10
CA ILE A 32 -1.24 -33.60 -4.93
C ILE A 32 0.17 -34.03 -4.51
N PRO A 33 0.57 -33.96 -3.22
CA PRO A 33 1.90 -34.39 -2.81
C PRO A 33 2.12 -35.89 -2.97
N GLU A 34 1.10 -36.73 -2.77
CA GLU A 34 1.20 -38.18 -2.97
C GLU A 34 1.51 -38.51 -4.44
N LEU A 35 0.78 -37.91 -5.37
CA LEU A 35 0.95 -38.10 -6.81
C LEU A 35 2.30 -37.54 -7.29
N ALA A 36 2.65 -36.33 -6.86
CA ALA A 36 3.91 -35.69 -7.23
C ALA A 36 5.13 -36.49 -6.74
N MET A 37 5.11 -36.96 -5.49
CA MET A 37 6.19 -37.79 -4.95
C MET A 37 6.25 -39.16 -5.62
N SER A 38 5.10 -39.76 -5.96
CA SER A 38 5.03 -41.00 -6.73
C SER A 38 5.68 -40.86 -8.11
N VAL A 39 5.40 -39.75 -8.82
CA VAL A 39 6.05 -39.42 -10.10
C VAL A 39 7.55 -39.23 -9.92
N LEU A 40 7.99 -38.44 -8.94
CA LEU A 40 9.42 -38.18 -8.69
C LEU A 40 10.19 -39.44 -8.28
N ALA A 41 9.57 -40.36 -7.53
CA ALA A 41 10.20 -41.62 -7.14
C ALA A 41 10.45 -42.55 -8.33
N ARG A 42 9.52 -42.58 -9.30
CA ARG A 42 9.61 -43.42 -10.51
C ARG A 42 10.39 -42.76 -11.64
N ALA A 43 10.34 -41.44 -11.71
CA ALA A 43 11.00 -40.65 -12.75
C ALA A 43 11.52 -39.29 -12.20
N PRO A 44 12.68 -39.30 -11.51
CA PRO A 44 13.26 -38.12 -10.86
C PRO A 44 13.56 -36.93 -11.79
N GLN A 45 13.64 -37.16 -13.10
CA GLN A 45 13.83 -36.14 -14.14
C GLN A 45 12.58 -35.28 -14.41
N PHE A 46 11.42 -35.63 -13.85
CA PHE A 46 10.21 -34.79 -13.87
C PHE A 46 10.27 -33.74 -12.76
N THR A 47 11.34 -32.93 -12.77
CA THR A 47 11.57 -31.88 -11.78
C THR A 47 10.49 -30.79 -11.75
N GLY A 48 9.65 -30.70 -12.80
CA GLY A 48 8.43 -29.87 -12.76
C GLY A 48 7.43 -30.28 -11.67
N MET A 49 7.47 -31.52 -11.17
CA MET A 49 6.67 -31.92 -10.01
C MET A 49 7.14 -31.27 -8.71
N ILE A 50 8.39 -30.81 -8.62
CA ILE A 50 8.88 -30.05 -7.47
C ILE A 50 8.29 -28.64 -7.49
N ILE A 51 8.10 -28.03 -8.67
CA ILE A 51 7.36 -26.77 -8.82
C ILE A 51 5.90 -26.95 -8.41
N LEU A 52 5.24 -28.03 -8.83
CA LEU A 52 3.87 -28.31 -8.39
C LEU A 52 3.79 -28.46 -6.86
N LEU A 53 4.75 -29.17 -6.26
CA LEU A 53 4.82 -29.31 -4.81
C LEU A 53 5.00 -27.97 -4.11
N SER A 54 5.87 -27.08 -4.61
CA SER A 54 6.03 -25.75 -4.01
C SER A 54 4.76 -24.92 -4.11
N MET A 55 4.07 -24.96 -5.25
CA MET A 55 2.79 -24.26 -5.44
C MET A 55 1.69 -24.79 -4.50
N HIS A 56 1.60 -26.12 -4.33
CA HIS A 56 0.71 -26.73 -3.34
C HIS A 56 1.03 -26.30 -1.91
N ARG A 57 2.33 -26.27 -1.54
CA ARG A 57 2.77 -25.86 -0.21
C ARG A 57 2.41 -24.41 0.09
N GLN A 58 2.64 -23.51 -0.87
CA GLN A 58 2.22 -22.12 -0.78
C GLN A 58 0.70 -22.01 -0.58
N ALA A 59 -0.10 -22.75 -1.36
CA ALA A 59 -1.55 -22.74 -1.21
C ALA A 59 -2.02 -23.25 0.18
N CYS A 60 -1.29 -24.18 0.80
CA CYS A 60 -1.55 -24.63 2.17
C CYS A 60 -0.97 -23.69 3.26
N GLY A 61 -0.36 -22.56 2.90
CA GLY A 61 0.30 -21.63 3.82
C GLY A 61 1.68 -22.08 4.32
N ASP A 62 2.27 -23.13 3.74
CA ASP A 62 3.60 -23.66 4.08
C ASP A 62 4.68 -23.01 3.19
N VAL A 63 4.81 -21.69 3.34
CA VAL A 63 5.67 -20.82 2.52
C VAL A 63 7.15 -21.21 2.62
N ASP A 64 7.62 -21.54 3.82
CA ASP A 64 9.02 -21.93 4.03
C ASP A 64 9.40 -23.20 3.27
N GLU A 65 8.51 -24.19 3.24
CA GLU A 65 8.72 -25.41 2.47
C GLU A 65 8.63 -25.13 0.96
N ALA A 66 7.70 -24.28 0.53
CA ALA A 66 7.63 -23.84 -0.87
C ALA A 66 8.95 -23.19 -1.33
N ARG A 67 9.47 -22.26 -0.53
CA ARG A 67 10.77 -21.58 -0.73
C ARG A 67 11.91 -22.59 -0.80
N ARG A 68 11.98 -23.52 0.16
CA ARG A 68 13.02 -24.56 0.21
C ARG A 68 13.03 -25.43 -1.06
N LEU A 69 11.86 -25.85 -1.53
CA LEU A 69 11.72 -26.67 -2.75
C LEU A 69 12.20 -25.93 -4.01
N LEU A 70 11.87 -24.64 -4.12
CA LEU A 70 12.31 -23.81 -5.25
C LEU A 70 13.82 -23.57 -5.20
N GLN A 71 14.39 -23.26 -4.04
CA GLN A 71 15.84 -23.11 -3.86
C GLN A 71 16.60 -24.41 -4.19
N GLU A 72 16.04 -25.58 -3.85
CA GLU A 72 16.62 -26.87 -4.24
C GLU A 72 16.68 -27.03 -5.76
N LEU A 73 15.63 -26.64 -6.49
CA LEU A 73 15.62 -26.65 -7.97
C LEU A 73 16.67 -25.70 -8.56
N LEU A 74 16.81 -24.49 -7.99
CA LEU A 74 17.81 -23.52 -8.44
C LEU A 74 19.23 -24.09 -8.34
N GLY A 75 19.54 -24.83 -7.27
CA GLY A 75 20.84 -25.48 -7.08
C GLY A 75 21.16 -26.56 -8.12
N ARG A 76 20.15 -27.15 -8.77
CA ARG A 76 20.33 -28.20 -9.80
C ARG A 76 20.67 -27.64 -11.18
N ARG A 77 20.28 -26.40 -11.47
CA ARG A 77 20.44 -25.74 -12.78
C ARG A 77 20.01 -26.61 -13.98
N ASP A 78 18.90 -27.32 -13.84
CA ASP A 78 18.35 -28.15 -14.90
C ASP A 78 17.37 -27.37 -15.80
N ARG A 79 16.61 -28.06 -16.66
CA ARG A 79 15.62 -27.45 -17.56
C ARG A 79 14.50 -26.67 -16.86
N GLN A 80 14.33 -26.81 -15.55
CA GLN A 80 13.33 -26.09 -14.76
C GLN A 80 13.92 -24.88 -14.05
N PHE A 81 15.23 -24.61 -14.19
CA PHE A 81 15.93 -23.51 -13.51
C PHE A 81 15.21 -22.17 -13.65
N LEU A 82 14.89 -21.74 -14.87
CA LEU A 82 14.20 -20.46 -15.11
C LEU A 82 12.77 -20.44 -14.56
N GLY A 83 12.04 -21.57 -14.66
CA GLY A 83 10.71 -21.70 -14.09
C GLY A 83 10.71 -21.61 -12.57
N ALA A 84 11.66 -22.29 -11.92
CA ALA A 84 11.86 -22.21 -10.47
C ALA A 84 12.28 -20.80 -10.04
N LEU A 85 13.10 -20.11 -10.85
CA LEU A 85 13.55 -18.76 -10.54
C LEU A 85 12.40 -17.75 -10.58
N ARG A 86 11.55 -17.79 -11.62
CA ARG A 86 10.33 -16.97 -11.69
C ARG A 86 9.38 -17.28 -10.54
N ARG A 87 9.14 -18.56 -10.24
CA ARG A 87 8.26 -18.95 -9.13
C ARG A 87 8.80 -18.50 -7.78
N LEU A 88 10.12 -18.51 -7.57
CA LEU A 88 10.70 -17.97 -6.34
C LEU A 88 10.54 -16.46 -6.28
N ARG A 89 10.79 -15.73 -7.38
CA ARG A 89 10.52 -14.27 -7.47
C ARG A 89 9.07 -13.96 -7.07
N ASP A 90 8.12 -14.69 -7.64
CA ASP A 90 6.69 -14.47 -7.40
C ASP A 90 6.32 -14.79 -5.94
N LEU A 91 6.89 -15.86 -5.36
CA LEU A 91 6.70 -16.24 -3.96
C LEU A 91 7.21 -15.12 -3.03
N GLU A 92 8.44 -14.67 -3.19
CA GLU A 92 8.98 -13.61 -2.31
C GLU A 92 8.20 -12.30 -2.47
N GLY A 93 7.74 -11.99 -3.68
CA GLY A 93 6.84 -10.85 -3.92
C GLY A 93 5.50 -10.98 -3.20
N SER A 94 4.88 -12.17 -3.19
CA SER A 94 3.61 -12.39 -2.47
C SER A 94 3.76 -12.36 -0.95
N GLU A 95 4.95 -12.70 -0.45
CA GLU A 95 5.28 -12.65 0.98
C GLU A 95 5.78 -11.26 1.44
N GLY A 96 5.85 -10.29 0.53
CA GLY A 96 6.29 -8.93 0.82
C GLY A 96 7.81 -8.73 0.89
N ASP A 97 8.63 -9.76 0.62
CA ASP A 97 10.08 -9.62 0.46
C ASP A 97 10.42 -9.09 -0.94
N PHE A 98 10.06 -7.83 -1.16
CA PHE A 98 10.25 -7.16 -2.44
C PHE A 98 11.72 -6.97 -2.79
N ALA A 99 12.62 -6.93 -1.80
CA ALA A 99 14.06 -6.82 -2.03
C ALA A 99 14.60 -8.10 -2.68
N GLU A 100 14.22 -9.26 -2.16
CA GLU A 100 14.59 -10.54 -2.76
C GLU A 100 13.85 -10.77 -4.10
N ALA A 101 12.57 -10.42 -4.20
CA ALA A 101 11.84 -10.46 -5.46
C ALA A 101 12.52 -9.60 -6.54
N MET A 102 12.97 -8.40 -6.20
CA MET A 102 13.73 -7.52 -7.10
C MET A 102 15.03 -8.19 -7.56
N ARG A 103 15.81 -8.76 -6.64
CA ARG A 103 17.07 -9.44 -6.94
C ARG A 103 16.86 -10.66 -7.84
N LEU A 104 15.83 -11.45 -7.58
CA LEU A 104 15.46 -12.63 -8.38
C LEU A 104 14.95 -12.22 -9.76
N GLY A 105 14.14 -11.16 -9.86
CA GLY A 105 13.69 -10.60 -11.12
C GLY A 105 14.86 -10.13 -11.99
N GLU A 106 15.86 -9.45 -11.41
CA GLU A 106 17.08 -9.08 -12.14
C GLU A 106 17.83 -10.32 -12.65
N LEU A 107 17.85 -11.40 -11.85
CA LEU A 107 18.47 -12.66 -12.26
C LEU A 107 17.69 -13.34 -13.40
N VAL A 108 16.34 -13.29 -13.41
CA VAL A 108 15.52 -13.79 -14.52
C VAL A 108 15.90 -13.08 -15.82
N LEU A 109 15.90 -11.75 -15.81
CA LEU A 109 16.23 -10.94 -17.00
C LEU A 109 17.66 -11.16 -17.49
N ARG A 110 18.58 -11.54 -16.60
CA ARG A 110 19.98 -11.84 -16.96
C ARG A 110 20.16 -13.24 -17.53
N GLU A 111 19.45 -14.23 -16.99
CA GLU A 111 19.60 -15.65 -17.33
C GLU A 111 18.71 -16.06 -18.51
N ASP A 112 17.66 -15.29 -18.83
CA ASP A 112 16.74 -15.55 -19.94
C ASP A 112 16.82 -14.47 -21.03
N PRO A 113 17.53 -14.74 -22.15
CA PRO A 113 17.55 -13.84 -23.30
C PRO A 113 16.20 -13.65 -24.00
N GLU A 114 15.22 -14.52 -23.72
CA GLU A 114 13.86 -14.49 -24.27
C GLU A 114 12.84 -14.00 -23.22
N ALA A 115 13.30 -13.39 -22.12
CA ALA A 115 12.42 -12.78 -21.12
C ALA A 115 11.41 -11.84 -21.79
N ASP A 116 10.13 -12.03 -21.46
CA ASP A 116 9.03 -11.33 -22.10
C ASP A 116 8.64 -10.05 -21.34
N TRP A 117 7.65 -9.34 -21.86
CA TRP A 117 7.17 -8.12 -21.24
C TRP A 117 6.63 -8.33 -19.82
N PHE A 118 6.16 -9.53 -19.48
CA PHE A 118 5.63 -9.85 -18.15
C PHE A 118 6.77 -10.00 -17.14
N ASP A 119 7.86 -10.68 -17.51
CA ASP A 119 9.07 -10.74 -16.68
C ASP A 119 9.65 -9.34 -16.37
N HIS A 120 9.64 -8.47 -17.38
CA HIS A 120 10.05 -7.07 -17.21
C HIS A 120 9.10 -6.30 -16.28
N MET A 121 7.80 -6.53 -16.39
CA MET A 121 6.77 -5.91 -15.54
C MET A 121 6.94 -6.31 -14.06
N ASP A 122 7.07 -7.61 -13.78
CA ASP A 122 7.21 -8.12 -12.42
C ASP A 122 8.48 -7.60 -11.74
N HIS A 123 9.60 -7.58 -12.47
CA HIS A 123 10.83 -6.98 -11.97
C HIS A 123 10.65 -5.49 -11.68
N ALA A 124 10.00 -4.75 -12.57
CA ALA A 124 9.76 -3.33 -12.43
C ALA A 124 8.88 -3.00 -11.21
N ALA A 125 7.83 -3.79 -10.95
CA ALA A 125 6.99 -3.68 -9.77
C ALA A 125 7.80 -3.93 -8.49
N ALA A 126 8.66 -4.96 -8.46
CA ALA A 126 9.53 -5.23 -7.32
C ALA A 126 10.54 -4.09 -7.08
N VAL A 127 11.11 -3.50 -8.13
CA VAL A 127 11.96 -2.29 -8.02
C VAL A 127 11.21 -1.13 -7.38
N ALA A 128 9.95 -0.91 -7.80
CA ALA A 128 9.13 0.17 -7.27
C ALA A 128 8.81 0.00 -5.78
N MET A 129 8.54 -1.24 -5.35
CA MET A 129 8.25 -1.56 -3.95
C MET A 129 9.48 -1.50 -3.06
N ALA A 130 10.60 -2.08 -3.51
CA ALA A 130 11.75 -2.33 -2.66
C ALA A 130 12.73 -1.15 -2.52
N ALA A 131 12.90 -0.35 -3.58
CA ALA A 131 14.06 0.54 -3.66
C ALA A 131 13.77 1.92 -4.27
N ASP A 132 13.29 1.96 -5.51
CA ASP A 132 13.19 3.20 -6.29
C ASP A 132 11.84 3.23 -7.02
N PRO A 133 10.80 3.80 -6.39
CA PRO A 133 9.46 3.91 -6.98
C PRO A 133 9.49 4.58 -8.36
N GLN A 134 10.20 5.70 -8.51
CA GLN A 134 10.24 6.44 -9.78
C GLN A 134 10.86 5.62 -10.91
N ARG A 135 11.97 4.92 -10.63
CA ARG A 135 12.59 4.02 -11.61
C ARG A 135 11.69 2.84 -11.92
N GLY A 136 11.09 2.21 -10.91
CA GLY A 136 10.17 1.09 -11.11
C GLY A 136 8.98 1.48 -11.99
N TRP A 137 8.38 2.66 -11.78
CA TRP A 137 7.28 3.15 -12.62
C TRP A 137 7.69 3.41 -14.06
N ALA A 138 8.91 3.88 -14.31
CA ALA A 138 9.44 4.03 -15.66
C ALA A 138 9.63 2.66 -16.34
N LEU A 139 10.18 1.68 -15.62
CA LEU A 139 10.36 0.32 -16.13
C LEU A 139 9.02 -0.38 -16.42
N ILE A 140 7.97 -0.09 -15.65
CA ILE A 140 6.60 -0.56 -15.91
C ILE A 140 6.09 0.00 -17.26
N ASP A 141 6.30 1.29 -17.54
CA ASP A 141 5.92 1.88 -18.84
C ASP A 141 6.71 1.21 -19.98
N ASP A 142 8.02 1.00 -19.81
CA ASP A 142 8.87 0.31 -20.79
C ASP A 142 8.38 -1.12 -21.08
N ALA A 143 7.89 -1.84 -20.06
CA ALA A 143 7.32 -3.17 -20.21
C ALA A 143 6.01 -3.14 -21.04
N VAL A 144 5.13 -2.15 -20.85
CA VAL A 144 3.94 -1.96 -21.69
C VAL A 144 4.32 -1.68 -23.14
N GLU A 145 5.34 -0.85 -23.38
CA GLU A 145 5.85 -0.58 -24.73
C GLU A 145 6.46 -1.84 -25.37
N LEU A 146 7.14 -2.68 -24.59
CA LEU A 146 7.64 -3.96 -25.05
C LEU A 146 6.50 -4.90 -25.45
N ALA A 147 5.44 -4.99 -24.63
CA ALA A 147 4.25 -5.77 -24.94
C ALA A 147 3.62 -5.33 -26.27
N GLY A 148 3.43 -4.02 -26.46
CA GLY A 148 2.87 -3.48 -27.71
C GLY A 148 3.69 -3.80 -28.96
N ARG A 149 5.01 -4.01 -28.83
CA ARG A 149 5.91 -4.37 -29.95
C ARG A 149 6.02 -5.87 -30.19
N THR A 150 5.97 -6.68 -29.14
CA THR A 150 6.33 -8.11 -29.19
C THR A 150 5.14 -9.05 -29.06
N ALA A 151 4.06 -8.62 -28.38
CA ALA A 151 2.82 -9.36 -28.19
C ALA A 151 1.62 -8.39 -28.24
N PRO A 152 1.26 -7.84 -29.43
CA PRO A 152 0.20 -6.83 -29.55
C PRO A 152 -1.17 -7.28 -29.00
N GLU A 153 -1.46 -8.58 -29.07
CA GLU A 153 -2.65 -9.20 -28.49
C GLU A 153 -2.70 -9.11 -26.96
N ALA A 154 -1.54 -9.02 -26.30
CA ALA A 154 -1.43 -8.88 -24.85
C ALA A 154 -1.38 -7.41 -24.40
N HIS A 155 -1.32 -6.45 -25.33
CA HIS A 155 -1.13 -5.04 -24.99
C HIS A 155 -2.24 -4.46 -24.11
N ALA A 156 -3.50 -4.85 -24.35
CA ALA A 156 -4.62 -4.46 -23.49
C ALA A 156 -4.43 -4.95 -22.04
N GLY A 157 -4.02 -6.22 -21.88
CA GLY A 157 -3.70 -6.78 -20.56
C GLY A 157 -2.50 -6.08 -19.89
N ALA A 158 -1.47 -5.72 -20.66
CA ALA A 158 -0.32 -4.97 -20.16
C ALA A 158 -0.71 -3.56 -19.67
N LEU A 159 -1.65 -2.88 -20.33
CA LEU A 159 -2.20 -1.60 -19.86
C LEU A 159 -2.93 -1.76 -18.51
N GLY A 160 -3.72 -2.82 -18.36
CA GLY A 160 -4.37 -3.19 -17.10
C GLY A 160 -3.37 -3.45 -15.98
N LEU A 161 -2.38 -4.31 -16.23
CA LEU A 161 -1.32 -4.61 -15.25
C LEU A 161 -0.51 -3.40 -14.84
N ARG A 162 -0.19 -2.48 -15.78
CA ARG A 162 0.44 -1.22 -15.41
C ARG A 162 -0.42 -0.41 -14.44
N ALA A 163 -1.72 -0.29 -14.68
CA ALA A 163 -2.60 0.44 -13.76
C ALA A 163 -2.65 -0.22 -12.38
N VAL A 164 -2.73 -1.55 -12.33
CA VAL A 164 -2.67 -2.34 -11.08
C VAL A 164 -1.34 -2.13 -10.35
N HIS A 165 -0.21 -2.18 -11.05
CA HIS A 165 1.10 -1.93 -10.45
C HIS A 165 1.27 -0.49 -10.01
N PHE A 166 0.77 0.50 -10.76
CA PHE A 166 0.80 1.90 -10.32
C PHE A 166 0.01 2.13 -9.04
N LEU A 167 -1.15 1.48 -8.91
CA LEU A 167 -1.94 1.52 -7.67
C LEU A 167 -1.19 0.87 -6.51
N SER A 168 -0.73 -0.37 -6.68
CA SER A 168 -0.05 -1.16 -5.63
C SER A 168 1.36 -0.67 -5.29
N THR A 169 1.96 0.19 -6.10
CA THR A 169 3.28 0.79 -5.83
C THR A 169 3.21 2.28 -5.49
N GLY A 170 2.00 2.80 -5.25
CA GLY A 170 1.81 4.15 -4.70
C GLY A 170 2.17 5.28 -5.68
N THR A 171 1.94 5.05 -6.96
CA THR A 171 2.18 6.07 -7.99
C THR A 171 1.33 7.33 -7.73
N PRO A 172 1.85 8.55 -8.00
CA PRO A 172 1.08 9.78 -7.86
C PRO A 172 -0.23 9.72 -8.65
N PRO A 173 -1.32 10.29 -8.10
CA PRO A 173 -2.67 10.17 -8.65
C PRO A 173 -2.78 10.62 -10.11
N GLY A 174 -2.08 11.69 -10.50
CA GLY A 174 -2.10 12.19 -11.88
C GLY A 174 -1.53 11.18 -12.89
N ARG A 175 -0.53 10.38 -12.48
CA ARG A 175 0.06 9.35 -13.34
C ARG A 175 -0.79 8.07 -13.34
N PHE A 176 -1.35 7.70 -12.18
CA PHE A 176 -2.31 6.61 -12.10
C PHE A 176 -3.57 6.88 -12.95
N LEU A 177 -4.13 8.09 -12.89
CA LEU A 177 -5.32 8.49 -13.64
C LEU A 177 -5.19 8.18 -15.13
N VAL A 178 -4.08 8.58 -15.76
CA VAL A 178 -3.82 8.31 -17.18
C VAL A 178 -3.74 6.82 -17.47
N ALA A 179 -3.02 6.06 -16.64
CA ALA A 179 -2.86 4.63 -16.83
C ALA A 179 -4.18 3.88 -16.67
N ALA A 180 -4.96 4.21 -15.65
CA ALA A 180 -6.26 3.61 -15.38
C ALA A 180 -7.30 3.94 -16.45
N GLN A 181 -7.32 5.17 -16.98
CA GLN A 181 -8.17 5.51 -18.13
C GLN A 181 -7.84 4.65 -19.35
N GLN A 182 -6.56 4.53 -19.70
CA GLN A 182 -6.11 3.69 -20.82
C GLN A 182 -6.46 2.21 -20.62
N ALA A 183 -6.35 1.71 -19.38
CA ALA A 183 -6.74 0.34 -19.04
C ALA A 183 -8.24 0.12 -19.21
N ILE A 184 -9.09 1.00 -18.68
CA ILE A 184 -10.56 0.88 -18.77
C ILE A 184 -11.06 1.11 -20.20
N GLU A 185 -10.39 1.94 -21.00
CA GLU A 185 -10.70 2.07 -22.43
C GLU A 185 -10.37 0.78 -23.21
N ALA A 186 -9.30 0.08 -22.83
CA ALA A 186 -8.90 -1.19 -23.44
C ALA A 186 -9.78 -2.37 -22.98
N ASP A 187 -10.14 -2.41 -21.70
CA ASP A 187 -11.04 -3.38 -21.09
C ASP A 187 -12.00 -2.73 -20.08
N PRO A 188 -13.26 -2.46 -20.49
CA PRO A 188 -14.24 -1.83 -19.62
C PRO A 188 -14.77 -2.71 -18.48
N SER A 189 -14.43 -4.01 -18.44
CA SER A 189 -14.96 -4.98 -17.46
C SER A 189 -14.19 -5.02 -16.14
N GLU A 190 -13.04 -4.34 -16.07
CA GLU A 190 -12.20 -4.29 -14.87
C GLU A 190 -12.81 -3.42 -13.76
N THR A 191 -13.53 -4.04 -12.81
CA THR A 191 -14.28 -3.38 -11.74
C THR A 191 -13.36 -2.77 -10.68
N THR A 192 -12.32 -3.47 -10.26
CA THR A 192 -11.37 -2.97 -9.24
C THR A 192 -10.66 -1.70 -9.72
N LEU A 193 -10.16 -1.70 -10.96
CA LEU A 193 -9.56 -0.50 -11.56
C LEU A 193 -10.58 0.62 -11.79
N SER A 194 -11.85 0.28 -12.06
CA SER A 194 -12.92 1.27 -12.17
C SER A 194 -13.14 2.02 -10.85
N THR A 195 -13.18 1.30 -9.73
CA THR A 195 -13.31 1.94 -8.40
C THR A 195 -12.12 2.84 -8.11
N ALA A 196 -10.88 2.37 -8.33
CA ALA A 196 -9.69 3.19 -8.12
C ALA A 196 -9.62 4.42 -9.05
N LEU A 197 -10.03 4.28 -10.32
CA LEU A 197 -10.15 5.40 -11.27
C LEU A 197 -11.16 6.44 -10.79
N ALA A 198 -12.26 6.05 -10.16
CA ALA A 198 -13.22 6.99 -9.61
C ALA A 198 -12.60 7.86 -8.50
N PHE A 199 -11.77 7.30 -7.62
CA PHE A 199 -11.01 8.07 -6.64
C PHE A 199 -9.99 9.01 -7.29
N ALA A 200 -9.35 8.58 -8.39
CA ALA A 200 -8.49 9.47 -9.17
C ALA A 200 -9.28 10.63 -9.81
N TYR A 201 -10.51 10.39 -10.26
CA TYR A 201 -11.41 11.47 -10.70
C TYR A 201 -11.78 12.42 -9.56
N LEU A 202 -11.99 11.93 -8.34
CA LEU A 202 -12.21 12.80 -7.17
C LEU A 202 -10.98 13.66 -6.87
N TYR A 203 -9.78 13.09 -6.97
CA TYR A 203 -8.53 13.84 -6.87
C TYR A 203 -8.42 14.94 -7.93
N ASP A 204 -8.81 14.64 -9.18
CA ASP A 204 -8.84 15.61 -10.28
C ASP A 204 -10.09 16.53 -10.27
N TYR A 205 -10.88 16.50 -9.19
CA TYR A 205 -12.10 17.31 -9.01
C TYR A 205 -13.16 17.10 -10.10
N ARG A 206 -13.31 15.84 -10.54
CA ARG A 206 -14.29 15.33 -11.51
C ARG A 206 -15.31 14.37 -10.84
N PRO A 207 -16.08 14.83 -9.84
CA PRO A 207 -16.94 13.96 -9.03
C PRO A 207 -18.12 13.36 -9.78
N GLN A 208 -18.55 13.97 -10.89
CA GLN A 208 -19.65 13.44 -11.69
C GLN A 208 -19.23 12.14 -12.40
N GLU A 209 -18.06 12.14 -13.03
CA GLU A 209 -17.48 10.95 -13.65
C GLU A 209 -17.15 9.87 -12.62
N ALA A 210 -16.70 10.27 -11.42
CA ALA A 210 -16.52 9.34 -10.31
C ALA A 210 -17.84 8.63 -9.93
N LEU A 211 -18.93 9.38 -9.75
CA LEU A 211 -20.24 8.81 -9.41
C LEU A 211 -20.77 7.86 -10.48
N GLU A 212 -20.66 8.24 -11.76
CA GLU A 212 -21.12 7.40 -12.86
C GLU A 212 -20.38 6.06 -12.90
N LEU A 213 -19.06 6.11 -12.67
CA LEU A 213 -18.21 4.93 -12.67
C LEU A 213 -18.48 4.04 -11.46
N LEU A 214 -18.60 4.61 -10.25
CA LEU A 214 -18.95 3.87 -9.03
C LEU A 214 -20.35 3.26 -9.10
N ALA A 215 -21.32 3.99 -9.66
CA ALA A 215 -22.67 3.47 -9.88
C ALA A 215 -22.70 2.33 -10.92
N ARG A 216 -21.72 2.25 -11.83
CA ARG A 216 -21.54 1.09 -12.70
C ARG A 216 -21.02 -0.11 -11.90
N VAL A 217 -19.96 0.07 -11.12
CA VAL A 217 -19.39 -1.00 -10.28
C VAL A 217 -20.45 -1.57 -9.35
N LEU A 218 -21.21 -0.72 -8.64
CA LEU A 218 -22.25 -1.16 -7.70
C LEU A 218 -23.48 -1.81 -8.36
N ARG A 219 -23.65 -1.69 -9.67
CA ARG A 219 -24.66 -2.47 -10.41
C ARG A 219 -24.22 -3.91 -10.63
N GLU A 220 -22.92 -4.14 -10.73
CA GLU A 220 -22.32 -5.46 -10.94
C GLU A 220 -22.09 -6.16 -9.60
N ASP A 221 -21.52 -5.45 -8.63
CA ASP A 221 -21.37 -5.89 -7.24
C ASP A 221 -21.90 -4.82 -6.26
N PRO A 222 -23.16 -4.94 -5.79
CA PRO A 222 -23.72 -4.04 -4.80
C PRO A 222 -23.04 -4.10 -3.43
N THR A 223 -22.21 -5.12 -3.16
CA THR A 223 -21.55 -5.36 -1.87
C THR A 223 -20.11 -4.86 -1.81
N ASP A 224 -19.59 -4.30 -2.89
CA ASP A 224 -18.26 -3.68 -2.91
C ASP A 224 -18.19 -2.48 -1.95
N GLU A 225 -17.57 -2.69 -0.79
CA GLU A 225 -17.45 -1.69 0.27
C GLU A 225 -16.64 -0.47 -0.17
N VAL A 226 -15.63 -0.66 -1.03
CA VAL A 226 -14.77 0.44 -1.49
C VAL A 226 -15.56 1.33 -2.45
N ALA A 227 -16.36 0.73 -3.33
CA ALA A 227 -17.24 1.46 -4.23
C ALA A 227 -18.36 2.19 -3.46
N GLN A 228 -18.94 1.56 -2.43
CA GLN A 228 -19.93 2.21 -1.55
C GLN A 228 -19.32 3.42 -0.82
N GLY A 229 -18.12 3.27 -0.24
CA GLY A 229 -17.37 4.36 0.37
C GLY A 229 -17.08 5.48 -0.62
N GLY A 230 -16.65 5.13 -1.84
CA GLY A 230 -16.43 6.09 -2.93
C GLY A 230 -17.68 6.90 -3.27
N MET A 231 -18.87 6.28 -3.27
CA MET A 231 -20.14 6.99 -3.52
C MET A 231 -20.44 8.04 -2.45
N ILE A 232 -20.16 7.74 -1.19
CA ILE A 232 -20.34 8.69 -0.08
C ILE A 232 -19.41 9.89 -0.27
N VAL A 233 -18.13 9.63 -0.56
CA VAL A 233 -17.14 10.68 -0.79
C VAL A 233 -17.54 11.53 -2.00
N ALA A 234 -17.87 10.92 -3.13
CA ALA A 234 -18.26 11.66 -4.34
C ALA A 234 -19.53 12.51 -4.14
N ARG A 235 -20.49 12.02 -3.34
CA ARG A 235 -21.67 12.80 -2.95
C ARG A 235 -21.31 14.00 -2.06
N ALA A 236 -20.34 13.85 -1.17
CA ALA A 236 -19.85 14.96 -0.35
C ALA A 236 -19.21 16.09 -1.18
N PHE A 237 -18.69 15.81 -2.38
CA PHE A 237 -18.26 16.87 -3.32
C PHE A 237 -19.44 17.60 -3.95
N LEU A 238 -20.48 16.87 -4.36
CA LEU A 238 -21.60 17.47 -5.11
C LEU A 238 -22.62 18.18 -4.21
N ASP A 239 -22.92 17.63 -3.04
CA ASP A 239 -23.96 18.14 -2.15
C ASP A 239 -23.82 19.65 -1.82
N PRO A 240 -22.62 20.17 -1.46
CA PRO A 240 -22.44 21.59 -1.21
C PRO A 240 -22.68 22.47 -2.44
N ILE A 241 -22.30 21.96 -3.62
CA ILE A 241 -22.44 22.66 -4.91
C ILE A 241 -23.92 22.70 -5.32
N GLU A 242 -24.61 21.57 -5.23
CA GLU A 242 -26.04 21.44 -5.55
C GLU A 242 -26.91 22.30 -4.61
N ARG A 243 -26.50 22.46 -3.34
CA ARG A 243 -27.17 23.34 -2.36
C ARG A 243 -26.78 24.81 -2.48
N GLY A 244 -25.80 25.14 -3.33
CA GLY A 244 -25.30 26.51 -3.51
C GLY A 244 -24.56 27.09 -2.31
N VAL A 245 -24.02 26.23 -1.43
CA VAL A 245 -23.29 26.63 -0.21
C VAL A 245 -21.77 26.56 -0.38
N GLY A 246 -21.28 26.07 -1.52
CA GLY A 246 -19.85 26.05 -1.85
C GLY A 246 -19.62 25.87 -3.35
N THR A 247 -18.36 26.03 -3.77
CA THR A 247 -17.91 25.84 -5.15
C THR A 247 -16.85 24.74 -5.24
N MET A 248 -16.60 24.24 -6.46
CA MET A 248 -15.50 23.29 -6.68
C MET A 248 -14.14 23.88 -6.29
N ASP A 249 -13.95 25.19 -6.43
CA ASP A 249 -12.72 25.87 -6.04
C ASP A 249 -12.55 25.90 -4.51
N ASP A 250 -13.65 25.95 -3.76
CA ASP A 250 -13.60 25.86 -2.30
C ASP A 250 -13.19 24.46 -1.85
N LEU A 251 -13.73 23.42 -2.49
CA LEU A 251 -13.32 22.03 -2.24
C LEU A 251 -11.85 21.80 -2.60
N ARG A 252 -11.39 22.42 -3.70
CA ARG A 252 -9.99 22.36 -4.11
C ARG A 252 -9.07 23.05 -3.12
N ARG A 253 -9.48 24.21 -2.60
CA ARG A 253 -8.73 24.91 -1.55
C ARG A 253 -8.68 24.13 -0.25
N ALA A 254 -9.75 23.40 0.07
CA ALA A 254 -9.83 22.51 1.22
C ALA A 254 -9.03 21.21 1.05
N GLY A 255 -8.63 20.88 -0.19
CA GLY A 255 -7.87 19.67 -0.51
C GLY A 255 -8.69 18.38 -0.41
N MET A 256 -9.99 18.44 -0.74
CA MET A 256 -10.87 17.29 -0.60
C MET A 256 -10.48 16.12 -1.52
N GLY A 257 -9.89 16.41 -2.68
CA GLY A 257 -9.39 15.41 -3.63
C GLY A 257 -8.20 14.62 -3.08
N GLU A 258 -7.29 15.29 -2.41
CA GLU A 258 -6.12 14.74 -1.73
C GLU A 258 -6.56 13.78 -0.61
N ILE A 259 -7.56 14.19 0.17
CA ILE A 259 -8.16 13.34 1.22
C ILE A 259 -8.78 12.09 0.61
N ALA A 260 -9.55 12.22 -0.48
CA ALA A 260 -10.16 11.08 -1.15
C ALA A 260 -9.11 10.07 -1.65
N TRP A 261 -8.06 10.56 -2.31
CA TRP A 261 -6.96 9.70 -2.78
C TRP A 261 -6.24 9.00 -1.63
N ARG A 262 -6.00 9.70 -0.52
CA ARG A 262 -5.39 9.15 0.68
C ARG A 262 -6.22 8.01 1.28
N ILE A 263 -7.55 8.14 1.33
CA ILE A 263 -8.43 7.06 1.80
C ILE A 263 -8.22 5.78 0.99
N LEU A 264 -8.17 5.88 -0.34
CA LEU A 264 -7.89 4.72 -1.20
C LEU A 264 -6.49 4.16 -0.94
N ARG A 265 -5.48 5.03 -0.90
CA ARG A 265 -4.07 4.66 -0.66
C ARG A 265 -3.92 3.88 0.66
N ASP A 266 -4.46 4.43 1.73
CA ASP A 266 -4.36 3.86 3.08
C ASP A 266 -5.08 2.50 3.14
N LYS A 267 -6.18 2.33 2.39
CA LYS A 267 -6.87 1.05 2.24
C LYS A 267 -6.06 0.02 1.44
N VAL A 268 -5.41 0.44 0.35
CA VAL A 268 -4.59 -0.43 -0.51
C VAL A 268 -3.37 -0.97 0.24
N PHE A 269 -2.72 -0.13 1.07
CA PHE A 269 -1.52 -0.51 1.80
C PHE A 269 -1.78 -0.98 3.23
N GLU A 270 -3.03 -0.99 3.67
CA GLU A 270 -3.39 -1.20 5.08
C GLU A 270 -2.54 -0.29 6.01
N ALA A 271 -2.34 0.95 5.56
CA ALA A 271 -1.42 1.91 6.15
C ALA A 271 -2.16 3.13 6.72
N GLY A 272 -3.42 2.95 7.12
CA GLY A 272 -4.22 4.02 7.71
C GLY A 272 -3.75 4.45 9.10
N LEU A 273 -4.42 5.47 9.63
CA LEU A 273 -4.08 6.04 10.94
C LEU A 273 -4.15 5.00 12.07
N ARG A 274 -5.14 4.10 12.05
CA ARG A 274 -5.28 3.08 13.11
C ARG A 274 -4.15 2.07 13.05
N GLU A 275 -3.78 1.66 11.84
CA GLU A 275 -2.71 0.73 11.57
C GLU A 275 -1.35 1.34 11.98
N ALA A 276 -1.12 2.62 11.68
CA ALA A 276 0.06 3.35 12.13
C ALA A 276 0.17 3.41 13.67
N LEU A 277 -0.92 3.75 14.36
CA LEU A 277 -0.95 3.82 15.83
C LEU A 277 -0.71 2.43 16.45
N ALA A 278 -1.33 1.38 15.89
CA ALA A 278 -1.13 0.01 16.35
C ALA A 278 0.30 -0.50 16.13
N ALA A 279 0.92 -0.15 15.00
CA ALA A 279 2.31 -0.48 14.71
C ALA A 279 3.30 0.27 15.62
N LEU A 280 2.95 1.50 16.00
CA LEU A 280 3.78 2.36 16.85
C LEU A 280 3.76 1.93 18.32
N ASP A 281 2.62 1.48 18.83
CA ASP A 281 2.41 1.14 20.25
C ASP A 281 3.49 0.23 20.86
N PRO A 282 3.88 -0.92 20.26
CA PRO A 282 4.94 -1.78 20.80
C PRO A 282 6.36 -1.20 20.67
N LEU A 283 6.54 -0.13 19.89
CA LEU A 283 7.84 0.47 19.56
C LEU A 283 8.13 1.74 20.35
N LEU A 284 7.17 2.25 21.12
CA LEU A 284 7.33 3.50 21.86
C LEU A 284 8.52 3.43 22.84
N PRO A 285 9.46 4.39 22.78
CA PRO A 285 10.50 4.51 23.79
C PRO A 285 9.91 4.67 25.19
N GLU A 286 10.54 4.07 26.20
CA GLU A 286 10.03 4.03 27.59
C GLU A 286 9.69 5.43 28.12
N GLU A 287 10.56 6.42 27.86
CA GLU A 287 10.31 7.80 28.30
C GLU A 287 9.11 8.43 27.60
N LEU A 288 8.91 8.16 26.31
CA LEU A 288 7.76 8.68 25.55
C LEU A 288 6.47 8.04 26.08
N ALA A 289 6.43 6.71 26.18
CA ALA A 289 5.31 5.96 26.72
C ALA A 289 4.93 6.48 28.14
N ALA A 290 5.91 6.75 28.99
CA ALA A 290 5.69 7.27 30.33
C ALA A 290 5.16 8.72 30.39
N SER A 291 5.28 9.50 29.31
CA SER A 291 4.62 10.82 29.24
C SER A 291 3.22 10.80 28.64
N LEU A 292 2.82 9.72 27.97
CA LEU A 292 1.50 9.63 27.38
C LEU A 292 0.45 9.41 28.48
N ARG A 293 -0.68 10.06 28.32
CA ARG A 293 -1.81 9.93 29.26
C ARG A 293 -2.66 8.71 28.88
N PRO A 294 -3.46 8.17 29.82
CA PRO A 294 -4.44 7.13 29.48
C PRO A 294 -5.36 7.58 28.33
N PRO A 295 -5.83 6.66 27.48
CA PRO A 295 -6.77 6.97 26.40
C PRO A 295 -8.10 7.50 26.92
N LEU A 296 -8.77 8.31 26.10
CA LEU A 296 -10.20 8.59 26.28
C LEU A 296 -11.05 7.38 25.88
N ASP A 297 -12.25 7.28 26.46
CA ASP A 297 -13.25 6.38 25.91
C ASP A 297 -13.69 6.85 24.51
N PRO A 298 -14.12 5.94 23.62
CA PRO A 298 -14.44 6.29 22.23
C PRO A 298 -15.53 7.36 22.08
N ASP A 299 -16.51 7.39 22.98
CA ASP A 299 -17.60 8.37 22.92
C ASP A 299 -17.07 9.77 23.33
N ALA A 300 -16.22 9.85 24.35
CA ALA A 300 -15.56 11.08 24.75
C ALA A 300 -14.55 11.58 23.71
N ALA A 301 -13.78 10.69 23.10
CA ALA A 301 -12.85 11.04 22.02
C ALA A 301 -13.60 11.62 20.81
N SER A 302 -14.68 10.96 20.39
CA SER A 302 -15.53 11.42 19.28
C SER A 302 -16.25 12.74 19.58
N ALA A 303 -16.50 13.07 20.84
CA ALA A 303 -17.15 14.31 21.25
C ALA A 303 -16.15 15.48 21.45
N SER A 304 -14.85 15.21 21.38
CA SER A 304 -13.80 16.22 21.53
C SER A 304 -13.57 17.01 20.23
N GLY A 305 -12.85 18.13 20.31
CA GLY A 305 -12.41 18.91 19.13
C GLY A 305 -11.19 18.32 18.41
N GLY A 306 -10.57 17.25 18.93
CA GLY A 306 -9.37 16.64 18.37
C GLY A 306 -9.67 15.46 17.44
N ASP A 307 -8.60 14.81 16.96
CA ASP A 307 -8.74 13.55 16.21
C ASP A 307 -9.16 12.42 17.16
N ASP A 308 -10.29 11.79 16.84
CA ASP A 308 -10.94 10.79 17.68
C ASP A 308 -10.08 9.53 17.87
N LYS A 309 -9.36 9.09 16.83
CA LYS A 309 -8.51 7.90 16.88
C LYS A 309 -7.27 8.16 17.71
N VAL A 310 -6.67 9.35 17.59
CA VAL A 310 -5.50 9.72 18.38
C VAL A 310 -5.85 9.83 19.87
N LEU A 311 -6.96 10.47 20.20
CA LEU A 311 -7.38 10.65 21.59
C LEU A 311 -7.88 9.35 22.23
N ALA A 312 -8.47 8.45 21.44
CA ALA A 312 -8.79 7.09 21.87
C ALA A 312 -7.55 6.19 22.02
N TRP A 313 -6.39 6.59 21.48
CA TRP A 313 -5.11 5.92 21.69
C TRP A 313 -4.39 6.46 22.93
N HIS A 314 -4.22 7.78 23.02
CA HIS A 314 -3.73 8.47 24.22
C HIS A 314 -4.33 9.87 24.32
N ASP A 315 -4.86 10.24 25.50
CA ASP A 315 -5.42 11.57 25.75
C ASP A 315 -4.32 12.61 25.99
N GLY A 316 -3.43 12.78 25.03
CA GLY A 316 -2.33 13.73 25.12
C GLY A 316 -1.12 13.24 25.90
N GLN A 317 -0.22 14.19 26.10
CA GLN A 317 1.12 13.98 26.63
C GLN A 317 1.43 15.03 27.70
N LEU A 318 2.27 14.69 28.68
CA LEU A 318 2.67 15.63 29.74
C LEU A 318 3.37 16.88 29.17
N PRO A 319 3.07 18.10 29.67
CA PRO A 319 3.75 19.33 29.27
C PRO A 319 5.28 19.26 29.40
N GLY A 320 5.99 19.87 28.45
CA GLY A 320 7.45 19.92 28.40
C GLY A 320 8.12 18.62 27.94
N THR A 321 7.37 17.64 27.45
CA THR A 321 7.92 16.33 27.05
C THR A 321 7.94 16.08 25.55
N GLY A 322 7.61 17.07 24.71
CA GLY A 322 7.49 16.89 23.25
C GLY A 322 8.76 16.41 22.55
N GLY A 323 9.95 16.75 23.07
CA GLY A 323 11.22 16.25 22.53
C GLY A 323 11.41 14.72 22.60
N ARG A 324 10.52 13.99 23.27
CA ARG A 324 10.59 12.52 23.41
C ARG A 324 10.21 11.75 22.13
N TRP A 325 9.63 12.42 21.15
CA TRP A 325 9.37 11.85 19.83
C TRP A 325 10.64 11.63 18.99
N GLY A 326 11.77 12.23 19.38
CA GLY A 326 13.08 11.96 18.77
C GLY A 326 13.28 12.56 17.38
N ASP A 327 12.37 13.40 16.89
CA ASP A 327 12.44 14.02 15.56
C ASP A 327 13.06 15.43 15.55
N GLY A 328 13.65 15.81 16.69
CA GLY A 328 14.24 17.13 16.90
C GLY A 328 13.22 18.25 17.11
N SER A 329 11.92 17.94 17.10
CA SER A 329 10.86 18.91 17.34
C SER A 329 10.36 18.85 18.80
N PRO A 330 9.95 19.99 19.38
CA PRO A 330 9.46 20.05 20.77
C PRO A 330 7.97 19.74 20.92
N PHE A 331 7.32 19.16 19.90
CA PHE A 331 5.87 18.99 19.87
C PHE A 331 5.40 17.80 20.71
N ARG A 332 4.42 18.02 21.59
CA ARG A 332 3.75 16.99 22.38
C ARG A 332 2.29 16.86 22.00
N LEU A 333 1.72 15.67 22.19
CA LEU A 333 0.30 15.43 21.94
C LEU A 333 -0.55 16.26 22.90
N MET A 334 -1.55 16.95 22.36
CA MET A 334 -2.55 17.68 23.15
C MET A 334 -3.62 16.71 23.67
N SER A 335 -4.10 16.95 24.89
CA SER A 335 -5.28 16.26 25.42
C SER A 335 -6.57 16.88 24.88
N GLY A 336 -7.66 16.11 24.87
CA GLY A 336 -8.97 16.61 24.44
C GLY A 336 -9.45 17.81 25.25
N ALA A 337 -9.08 17.87 26.54
CA ALA A 337 -9.36 19.03 27.39
C ALA A 337 -8.59 20.29 26.95
N GLU A 338 -7.31 20.15 26.59
CA GLU A 338 -6.50 21.29 26.12
C GLU A 338 -7.00 21.82 24.77
N ILE A 339 -7.45 20.92 23.90
CA ILE A 339 -8.05 21.28 22.61
C ILE A 339 -9.35 22.07 22.85
N GLY A 340 -10.25 21.56 23.71
CA GLY A 340 -11.50 22.25 24.03
C GLY A 340 -11.29 23.62 24.69
N GLU A 341 -10.34 23.74 25.63
CA GLU A 341 -9.98 25.03 26.24
C GLU A 341 -9.46 26.03 25.21
N MET A 342 -8.68 25.56 24.23
CA MET A 342 -8.15 26.40 23.17
C MET A 342 -9.23 26.83 22.18
N ASP A 343 -10.11 25.92 21.76
CA ASP A 343 -11.24 26.23 20.89
C ASP A 343 -12.15 27.29 21.52
N GLU A 344 -12.51 27.11 22.80
CA GLU A 344 -13.29 28.09 23.55
C GLU A 344 -12.58 29.45 23.65
N ALA A 345 -11.26 29.47 23.83
CA ALA A 345 -10.49 30.71 23.91
C ALA A 345 -10.42 31.44 22.57
N ILE A 346 -10.29 30.72 21.46
CA ILE A 346 -10.28 31.28 20.10
C ILE A 346 -11.66 31.86 19.77
N GLU A 347 -12.74 31.17 20.11
CA GLU A 347 -14.11 31.65 19.90
C GLU A 347 -14.42 32.91 20.72
N GLN A 348 -13.92 32.99 21.96
CA GLN A 348 -14.16 34.11 22.86
C GLN A 348 -13.37 35.37 22.47
N ASP A 349 -12.13 35.23 21.98
CA ASP A 349 -11.30 36.35 21.50
C ASP A 349 -10.49 35.99 20.25
N PRO A 350 -11.13 35.99 19.06
CA PRO A 350 -10.43 35.68 17.81
C PRO A 350 -9.26 36.63 17.52
N SER A 351 -9.32 37.86 18.04
CA SER A 351 -8.29 38.87 17.80
C SER A 351 -6.97 38.60 18.53
N ALA A 352 -7.03 37.84 19.63
CA ALA A 352 -5.85 37.36 20.34
C ALA A 352 -5.14 36.22 19.59
N TRP A 353 -5.83 35.58 18.64
CA TRP A 353 -5.31 34.47 17.87
C TRP A 353 -5.42 34.70 16.35
N PRO A 354 -4.74 35.73 15.82
CA PRO A 354 -4.90 36.14 14.42
C PRO A 354 -4.43 35.08 13.40
N GLN A 355 -3.72 34.04 13.83
CA GLN A 355 -3.33 32.89 13.01
C GLN A 355 -4.46 31.87 12.80
N TRP A 356 -5.56 31.94 13.55
CA TRP A 356 -6.71 31.06 13.42
C TRP A 356 -7.86 31.82 12.77
N ASP A 357 -8.07 31.61 11.46
CA ASP A 357 -9.27 32.13 10.79
C ASP A 357 -10.43 31.15 11.01
N ALA A 358 -11.08 31.25 12.17
CA ALA A 358 -12.17 30.36 12.57
C ALA A 358 -13.37 30.35 11.58
N GLU A 359 -13.50 31.36 10.72
CA GLU A 359 -14.56 31.43 9.71
C GLU A 359 -14.20 30.72 8.39
N ARG A 360 -12.91 30.40 8.15
CA ARG A 360 -12.43 29.94 6.83
C ARG A 360 -11.53 28.72 6.85
N ASP A 361 -10.89 28.41 7.97
CA ASP A 361 -9.95 27.31 8.07
C ASP A 361 -10.61 26.09 8.71
N TYR A 362 -10.66 24.99 7.98
CA TYR A 362 -10.91 23.67 8.55
C TYR A 362 -9.57 23.08 9.01
N TYR A 363 -9.43 22.83 10.31
CA TYR A 363 -8.25 22.21 10.87
C TYR A 363 -8.59 21.31 12.06
N THR A 364 -7.70 20.36 12.35
CA THR A 364 -7.75 19.53 13.56
C THR A 364 -6.48 19.75 14.36
N GLN A 365 -6.62 20.12 15.63
CA GLN A 365 -5.48 20.31 16.53
C GLN A 365 -4.98 18.96 17.05
N LEU A 366 -3.65 18.79 17.04
CA LEU A 366 -3.03 17.50 17.37
C LEU A 366 -1.89 17.66 18.39
N PHE A 367 -0.93 18.56 18.12
CA PHE A 367 0.24 18.73 18.98
C PHE A 367 0.51 20.21 19.30
N THR A 368 1.22 20.45 20.40
CA THR A 368 1.71 21.79 20.80
C THR A 368 3.17 21.73 21.25
N ASP A 369 3.93 22.81 21.05
CA ASP A 369 5.28 22.96 21.58
C ASP A 369 5.35 23.61 22.98
N ASP A 370 4.19 23.85 23.61
CA ASP A 370 4.04 24.60 24.86
C ASP A 370 4.53 26.07 24.82
N ALA A 371 4.99 26.55 23.66
CA ALA A 371 5.51 27.90 23.43
C ALA A 371 4.62 28.73 22.48
N GLY A 372 3.49 28.18 22.04
CA GLY A 372 2.49 28.84 21.21
C GLY A 372 2.55 28.48 19.72
N ALA A 373 3.25 27.41 19.36
CA ALA A 373 3.10 26.77 18.05
C ALA A 373 2.37 25.42 18.17
N TYR A 374 1.77 25.01 17.06
CA TYR A 374 0.90 23.85 16.99
C TYR A 374 1.19 23.03 15.74
N LEU A 375 1.07 21.70 15.85
CA LEU A 375 0.89 20.85 14.67
C LEU A 375 -0.60 20.58 14.52
N ILE A 376 -1.11 20.86 13.33
CA ILE A 376 -2.50 20.68 12.96
C ILE A 376 -2.59 19.90 11.66
N GLU A 377 -3.69 19.19 11.48
CA GLU A 377 -4.09 18.72 10.16
C GLU A 377 -4.84 19.87 9.46
N GLY A 378 -4.26 20.41 8.38
CA GLY A 378 -4.82 21.51 7.60
C GLY A 378 -5.41 21.04 6.25
N SER A 379 -5.55 21.97 5.29
CA SER A 379 -6.12 21.67 3.98
C SER A 379 -5.43 20.49 3.27
N GLY A 380 -6.22 19.57 2.73
CA GLY A 380 -5.74 18.35 2.09
C GLY A 380 -5.31 17.26 3.07
N GLY A 381 -5.53 17.48 4.37
CA GLY A 381 -5.08 16.55 5.40
C GLY A 381 -3.59 16.64 5.71
N ARG A 382 -2.93 17.73 5.28
CA ARG A 382 -1.49 17.94 5.48
C ARG A 382 -1.21 18.26 6.94
N LEU A 383 -0.14 17.67 7.47
CA LEU A 383 0.33 18.00 8.80
C LEU A 383 1.21 19.25 8.70
N VAL A 384 0.73 20.35 9.25
CA VAL A 384 1.41 21.64 9.18
C VAL A 384 1.72 22.18 10.57
N ARG A 385 2.84 22.86 10.68
CA ARG A 385 3.19 23.68 11.83
C ARG A 385 2.61 25.07 11.64
N ARG A 386 1.79 25.50 12.59
CA ARG A 386 1.22 26.84 12.66
C ARG A 386 1.74 27.60 13.88
N ALA A 387 2.11 28.87 13.68
CA ALA A 387 2.58 29.75 14.74
C ALA A 387 2.19 31.21 14.46
N ALA A 388 1.99 32.00 15.52
CA ALA A 388 1.64 33.40 15.38
C ALA A 388 2.69 34.20 14.58
N GLY A 389 2.23 34.95 13.56
CA GLY A 389 3.08 35.82 12.74
C GLY A 389 4.04 35.09 11.80
N ARG A 390 3.80 33.80 11.53
CA ARG A 390 4.55 33.00 10.55
C ARG A 390 3.59 32.29 9.61
N ASP A 391 4.05 32.05 8.39
CA ASP A 391 3.32 31.19 7.46
C ASP A 391 3.40 29.73 7.93
N ASP A 392 2.37 28.95 7.59
CA ASP A 392 2.33 27.53 7.90
C ASP A 392 3.48 26.79 7.18
N GLU A 393 4.14 25.89 7.91
CA GLU A 393 5.23 25.05 7.41
C GLU A 393 4.75 23.59 7.34
N GLU A 394 4.82 22.98 6.15
CA GLU A 394 4.46 21.57 6.00
C GLU A 394 5.50 20.67 6.69
N VAL A 395 5.03 19.85 7.62
CA VAL A 395 5.87 18.90 8.38
C VAL A 395 5.82 17.51 7.77
N ALA A 396 4.64 17.10 7.30
CA ALA A 396 4.43 15.84 6.59
C ALA A 396 3.19 15.94 5.69
N ALA A 397 3.12 15.03 4.71
CA ALA A 397 1.97 14.91 3.83
C ALA A 397 0.66 14.60 4.58
N SER A 398 0.75 13.96 5.74
CA SER A 398 -0.36 13.73 6.68
C SER A 398 0.12 13.35 8.07
N LEU A 399 -0.80 13.36 9.05
CA LEU A 399 -0.56 12.77 10.36
C LEU A 399 -0.19 11.29 10.26
N THR A 400 -0.93 10.51 9.46
CA THR A 400 -0.64 9.09 9.22
C THR A 400 0.77 8.88 8.69
N ASP A 401 1.19 9.69 7.72
CA ASP A 401 2.54 9.58 7.14
C ASP A 401 3.62 9.92 8.17
N TRP A 402 3.40 10.94 9.01
CA TRP A 402 4.32 11.29 10.10
C TRP A 402 4.44 10.16 11.14
N LEU A 403 3.33 9.49 11.48
CA LEU A 403 3.33 8.37 12.42
C LEU A 403 4.07 7.15 11.87
N TRP A 404 3.88 6.79 10.59
CA TRP A 404 4.68 5.74 9.97
C TRP A 404 6.17 6.08 9.93
N ASP A 405 6.53 7.36 9.71
CA ASP A 405 7.92 7.80 9.81
C ASP A 405 8.46 7.66 11.25
N ARG A 406 7.60 7.69 12.29
CA ARG A 406 7.98 7.34 13.68
C ARG A 406 8.13 5.84 13.89
N VAL A 407 7.23 5.02 13.32
CA VAL A 407 7.36 3.55 13.35
C VAL A 407 8.75 3.14 12.83
N VAL A 408 9.15 3.64 11.65
CA VAL A 408 10.47 3.37 11.07
C VAL A 408 11.60 3.89 11.95
N ALA A 409 11.49 5.12 12.46
CA ALA A 409 12.51 5.70 13.33
C ALA A 409 12.73 4.92 14.63
N PHE A 410 11.70 4.22 15.11
CA PHE A 410 11.76 3.34 16.29
C PHE A 410 12.06 1.87 15.93
N GLY A 411 12.38 1.57 14.68
CA GLY A 411 12.84 0.25 14.23
C GLY A 411 11.73 -0.71 13.80
N GLY A 412 10.53 -0.20 13.51
CA GLY A 412 9.44 -0.95 12.90
C GLY A 412 9.50 -0.97 11.37
N ASP A 413 8.69 -1.84 10.79
CA ASP A 413 8.52 -1.97 9.35
C ASP A 413 7.42 -1.03 8.83
N ASP A 414 7.62 -0.48 7.63
CA ASP A 414 6.66 0.37 6.94
C ASP A 414 6.10 -0.35 5.70
N PRO A 415 4.79 -0.60 5.63
CA PRO A 415 4.18 -1.30 4.50
C PRO A 415 4.11 -0.44 3.23
N ARG A 416 4.42 0.87 3.30
CA ARG A 416 4.32 1.77 2.14
C ARG A 416 5.45 1.52 1.12
N PRO A 417 5.18 1.70 -0.19
CA PRO A 417 6.18 1.50 -1.24
C PRO A 417 7.45 2.35 -1.08
N GLY A 418 8.61 1.76 -1.41
CA GLY A 418 9.91 2.42 -1.36
C GLY A 418 10.44 2.67 0.06
N ARG A 419 9.83 2.07 1.08
CA ARG A 419 10.19 2.23 2.50
C ARG A 419 10.64 0.93 3.17
N SER A 420 10.72 -0.19 2.44
CA SER A 420 11.28 -1.45 2.93
C SER A 420 12.67 -1.24 3.51
N ALA A 421 12.93 -1.84 4.66
CA ALA A 421 14.08 -1.58 5.53
C ALA A 421 15.44 -1.65 4.80
N VAL A 422 15.91 -0.52 4.28
CA VAL A 422 17.34 -0.25 4.13
C VAL A 422 17.85 0.26 5.48
N ALA A 423 17.76 -0.60 6.50
CA ALA A 423 18.28 -0.37 7.83
C ALA A 423 19.52 -1.23 8.10
N THR A 424 20.53 -1.16 7.21
CA THR A 424 21.92 -1.51 7.55
C THR A 424 22.83 -0.93 6.46
N ASP A 425 23.55 0.16 6.78
CA ASP A 425 24.91 0.49 6.30
C ASP A 425 25.25 2.00 6.25
N ALA A 426 24.33 2.91 6.57
CA ALA A 426 24.62 4.34 6.51
C ALA A 426 25.22 4.97 7.79
N GLN A 427 25.39 4.24 8.90
CA GLN A 427 25.92 4.80 10.16
C GLN A 427 27.33 4.35 10.58
N THR A 428 28.03 3.52 9.79
CA THR A 428 29.42 3.11 10.10
C THR A 428 30.49 3.76 9.25
N ALA A 429 30.15 4.70 8.35
CA ALA A 429 31.13 5.32 7.45
C ALA A 429 31.73 6.66 7.93
N ASP A 430 31.41 7.15 9.14
CA ASP A 430 31.95 8.42 9.66
C ASP A 430 32.65 8.31 11.02
N GLN A 431 33.15 7.12 11.35
CA GLN A 431 34.13 6.93 12.42
C GLN A 431 35.20 5.92 11.98
N SER A 432 36.16 6.38 11.18
CA SER A 432 37.47 5.73 10.99
C SER A 432 38.53 6.76 10.66
#